data_AF-A0A166QLZ6-F1
#
_entry.id   AF-A0A166QLZ6-F1
#
_cell.length_a   1.000
_cell.length_b   1.000
_cell.length_c   1.000
_cell.angle_alpha   90.00
_cell.angle_beta   90.00
_cell.angle_gamma   90.00
#
_symmetry.space_group_name_H-M   'P 1'
#
loop_
_entity.id
_entity.type
_entity.pdbx_description
1 polymer ?
#
loop_
_entity_poly.entity_id
_entity_poly.type
_entity_poly.pdbx_seq_one_letter_code
_entity_poly.pdbx_strand_id
1 'polypeptide(L)'
;MASECKHLVGYIPGREVTAEEWNENLLAFVAVVDDFNVRGQRDQINHPGFDEEFKFCPNCGHPIDRLALGLLTYSQAFEQHIAAKAES
;
A
#
# COMPACT_ATOMS: atom_id res chain seq x y z
N MET A 1 22.64 10.06 -18.78
CA MET A 1 21.62 9.01 -18.95
C MET A 1 20.46 9.39 -18.06
N ALA A 2 19.25 9.56 -18.59
CA ALA A 2 18.08 9.77 -17.74
C ALA A 2 17.86 8.45 -17.00
N SER A 3 18.14 8.42 -15.70
CA SER A 3 17.80 7.30 -14.85
C SER A 3 16.29 7.10 -14.92
N GLU A 4 15.86 5.88 -15.24
CA GLU A 4 14.45 5.50 -15.22
C GLU A 4 13.86 5.90 -13.86
N CYS A 5 12.77 6.67 -13.88
CA CYS A 5 12.16 7.14 -12.65
C CYS A 5 11.53 5.94 -11.94
N LYS A 6 11.88 5.69 -10.68
CA LYS A 6 11.25 4.63 -9.88
C LYS A 6 9.78 4.89 -9.52
N HIS A 7 9.29 6.09 -9.83
CA HIS A 7 7.96 6.60 -9.54
C HIS A 7 7.56 6.47 -8.06
N LEU A 8 7.62 7.56 -7.29
CA LEU A 8 6.92 7.63 -6.00
C LEU A 8 5.41 7.67 -6.27
N VAL A 9 4.68 6.71 -5.71
CA VAL A 9 3.25 6.47 -6.00
C VAL A 9 2.34 6.79 -4.82
N GLY A 10 2.88 6.88 -3.61
CA GLY A 10 2.08 7.22 -2.43
C GLY A 10 2.85 7.13 -1.14
N TYR A 11 2.10 7.19 -0.05
CA TYR A 11 2.55 7.11 1.33
C TYR A 11 1.82 5.96 2.04
N ILE A 12 2.58 5.16 2.78
CA ILE A 12 2.05 4.20 3.74
C ILE A 12 2.63 4.62 5.10
N PRO A 13 1.86 4.54 6.21
CA PRO A 13 2.29 5.05 7.51
C PRO A 13 3.74 4.71 7.85
N GLY A 14 4.58 5.76 7.91
CA GLY A 14 6.01 5.67 8.17
C GLY A 14 6.93 6.02 7.00
N ARG A 15 6.47 5.97 5.74
CA ARG A 15 7.31 6.33 4.57
C ARG A 15 6.56 6.57 3.26
N GLU A 16 7.22 7.32 2.37
CA GLU A 16 6.89 7.36 0.94
C GLU A 16 7.27 6.03 0.28
N VAL A 17 6.50 5.60 -0.72
CA VAL A 17 6.62 4.28 -1.35
C VAL A 17 6.73 4.43 -2.87
N THR A 18 7.66 3.66 -3.46
CA THR A 18 7.86 3.61 -4.92
C THR A 18 6.90 2.63 -5.58
N ALA A 19 6.76 2.71 -6.91
CA ALA A 19 5.90 1.80 -7.69
C ALA A 19 6.30 0.32 -7.50
N GLU A 20 7.61 0.05 -7.45
CA GLU A 20 8.16 -1.30 -7.25
C GLU A 20 7.79 -1.87 -5.87
N GLU A 21 7.73 -1.01 -4.84
CA GLU A 21 7.49 -1.41 -3.45
C GLU A 21 6.01 -1.42 -3.07
N TRP A 22 5.15 -0.76 -3.85
CA TRP A 22 3.77 -0.46 -3.48
C TRP A 22 2.97 -1.68 -3.07
N ASN A 23 2.94 -2.71 -3.90
CA ASN A 23 2.09 -3.88 -3.68
C ASN A 23 2.48 -4.64 -2.41
N GLU A 24 3.78 -4.87 -2.19
CA GLU A 24 4.28 -5.56 -1.00
C GLU A 24 3.96 -4.77 0.27
N ASN A 25 4.18 -3.45 0.25
CA ASN A 25 3.92 -2.62 1.42
C ASN A 25 2.43 -2.46 1.70
N LEU A 26 1.59 -2.40 0.65
CA LEU A 26 0.15 -2.33 0.81
C LEU A 26 -0.42 -3.64 1.38
N LEU A 27 0.09 -4.79 0.95
CA LEU A 27 -0.27 -6.10 1.54
C LEU A 27 0.14 -6.19 3.01
N ALA A 28 1.35 -5.76 3.35
CA ALA A 28 1.81 -5.72 4.73
C ALA A 28 0.94 -4.77 5.59
N PHE A 29 0.59 -3.60 5.07
CA PHE A 29 -0.28 -2.65 5.75
C PHE A 29 -1.68 -3.23 6.00
N VAL A 30 -2.27 -3.86 4.99
CA VAL A 30 -3.56 -4.57 5.10
C VAL A 30 -3.55 -5.62 6.20
N ALA A 31 -2.46 -6.38 6.36
CA ALA A 31 -2.34 -7.37 7.43
C ALA A 31 -2.37 -6.73 8.83
N VAL A 32 -1.73 -5.56 9.00
CA VAL A 32 -1.79 -4.78 10.25
C VAL A 32 -3.21 -4.25 10.49
N VAL A 33 -3.91 -3.79 9.45
CA VAL A 33 -5.30 -3.34 9.56
C VAL A 33 -6.23 -4.49 9.95
N ASP A 34 -6.05 -5.69 9.39
CA ASP A 34 -6.81 -6.89 9.76
C ASP A 34 -6.59 -7.27 11.24
N ASP A 35 -5.33 -7.31 11.70
CA ASP A 35 -5.02 -7.55 13.13
C ASP A 35 -5.67 -6.49 14.02
N PHE A 36 -5.60 -5.22 13.60
CA PHE A 36 -6.25 -4.13 14.31
C PHE A 36 -7.76 -4.30 14.39
N ASN A 37 -8.42 -4.70 13.30
CA ASN A 37 -9.87 -4.91 13.28
C ASN A 37 -10.31 -6.06 14.19
N VAL A 38 -9.50 -7.12 14.30
CA VAL A 38 -9.80 -8.27 15.17
C VAL A 38 -9.57 -7.94 16.65
N ARG A 39 -8.48 -7.24 16.96
CA ARG A 39 -8.01 -7.06 18.34
C ARG A 39 -8.32 -5.70 18.94
N GLY A 40 -8.43 -4.65 18.13
CA GLY A 40 -8.53 -3.26 18.57
C GLY A 40 -9.78 -2.89 19.36
N GLN A 41 -10.79 -3.76 19.35
CA GLN A 41 -11.95 -3.63 20.23
C GLN A 41 -11.69 -4.15 21.67
N ARG A 42 -10.68 -5.01 21.85
CA ARG A 42 -10.39 -5.71 23.11
C ARG A 42 -9.08 -5.22 23.73
N ASP A 43 -8.07 -4.97 22.89
CA ASP A 43 -6.75 -4.50 23.27
C ASP A 43 -6.61 -3.01 22.93
N GLN A 44 -5.91 -2.25 23.77
CA GLN A 44 -5.56 -0.86 23.46
C GLN A 44 -4.33 -0.82 22.53
N ILE A 45 -4.56 -1.09 21.25
CA ILE A 45 -3.57 -1.02 20.17
C ILE A 45 -3.70 0.30 19.41
N ASN A 46 -2.58 0.81 18.91
CA ASN A 46 -2.56 2.04 18.13
C ASN A 46 -3.23 1.85 16.77
N HIS A 47 -3.96 2.87 16.31
CA HIS A 47 -4.53 2.87 14.97
C HIS A 47 -3.40 2.79 13.92
N PRO A 48 -3.50 1.91 12.91
CA PRO A 48 -2.42 1.67 11.95
C PRO A 48 -2.12 2.86 11.03
N GLY A 49 -3.06 3.81 10.93
CA GLY A 49 -2.97 4.98 10.05
C GLY A 49 -3.78 4.77 8.78
N PHE A 50 -3.42 5.49 7.72
CA PHE A 50 -4.08 5.44 6.41
C PHE A 50 -3.01 5.47 5.32
N ASP A 51 -3.24 4.73 4.24
CA ASP A 51 -2.50 4.88 2.99
C ASP A 51 -3.01 6.10 2.21
N GLU A 52 -2.11 6.77 1.50
CA GLU A 52 -2.44 7.89 0.63
C GLU A 52 -1.74 7.74 -0.73
N GLU A 53 -2.47 7.93 -1.81
CA GLU A 53 -1.95 7.77 -3.17
C GLU A 53 -1.70 9.12 -3.85
N PHE A 54 -0.60 9.20 -4.60
CA PHE A 54 -0.28 10.37 -5.40
C PHE A 54 -0.90 10.29 -6.78
N LYS A 55 -1.46 11.42 -7.24
CA LYS A 55 -1.96 11.56 -8.62
C LYS A 55 -0.83 11.73 -9.63
N PHE A 56 0.28 12.31 -9.20
CA PHE A 56 1.45 12.61 -10.02
C PHE A 56 2.71 12.22 -9.26
N CYS A 57 3.72 11.73 -9.98
CA CYS A 57 5.00 11.44 -9.36
C CYS A 57 5.72 12.73 -8.97
N PRO A 58 6.07 12.95 -7.69
CA PRO A 58 6.81 14.15 -7.28
C PRO A 58 8.21 14.24 -7.90
N ASN A 59 8.80 13.13 -8.33
CA ASN A 59 10.16 13.10 -8.89
C ASN A 59 10.21 13.48 -10.38
N CYS A 60 9.25 13.03 -11.19
CA CYS A 60 9.27 13.24 -12.65
C CYS A 60 8.08 14.04 -13.19
N GLY A 61 7.08 14.35 -12.36
CA GLY A 61 5.89 15.12 -12.75
C GLY A 61 4.88 14.37 -13.62
N HIS A 62 5.19 13.15 -14.06
CA HIS A 62 4.26 12.34 -14.84
C HIS A 62 3.08 11.84 -13.98
N PRO A 63 1.87 11.70 -14.57
CA PRO A 63 0.74 11.09 -13.89
C PRO A 63 1.06 9.65 -13.49
N ILE A 64 0.55 9.21 -12.36
CA ILE A 64 0.64 7.82 -11.93
C ILE A 64 -0.44 7.03 -12.67
N ASP A 65 -0.04 6.20 -13.64
CA ASP A 65 -0.92 5.23 -14.27
C ASP A 65 -0.82 3.89 -13.53
N ARG A 66 -1.83 3.64 -12.69
CA ARG A 66 -1.90 2.45 -11.85
C ARG A 66 -1.94 1.15 -12.66
N LEU A 67 -2.62 1.15 -13.81
CA LEU A 67 -2.75 -0.05 -14.64
C LEU A 67 -1.44 -0.35 -15.35
N ALA A 68 -0.78 0.68 -15.89
CA ALA A 68 0.51 0.52 -16.54
C ALA A 68 1.61 0.08 -15.57
N LEU A 69 1.52 0.52 -14.31
CA LEU A 69 2.48 0.19 -13.25
C LEU A 69 2.11 -1.06 -12.44
N GLY A 70 0.98 -1.72 -12.72
CA GLY A 70 0.56 -2.95 -12.04
C GLY A 70 0.27 -2.76 -10.53
N LEU A 71 -0.22 -1.59 -10.13
CA LEU A 71 -0.41 -1.23 -8.72
C LEU A 71 -1.76 -1.76 -8.19
N LEU A 72 -1.70 -2.51 -7.10
CA LEU A 72 -2.88 -2.98 -6.36
C LEU A 72 -3.60 -1.82 -5.69
N THR A 73 -4.93 -1.85 -5.74
CA THR A 73 -5.76 -1.00 -4.88
C THR A 73 -5.83 -1.59 -3.47
N TYR A 74 -6.21 -0.76 -2.49
CA TYR A 74 -6.44 -1.23 -1.13
C TYR A 74 -7.38 -2.46 -1.10
N SER A 75 -8.52 -2.39 -1.79
CA SER A 75 -9.49 -3.49 -1.83
C SER A 75 -8.89 -4.78 -2.40
N GLN A 76 -8.10 -4.68 -3.48
CA GLN A 76 -7.44 -5.85 -4.07
C GLN A 76 -6.40 -6.46 -3.12
N ALA A 77 -5.61 -5.63 -2.45
CA ALA A 77 -4.66 -6.10 -1.45
C ALA A 77 -5.38 -6.77 -0.26
N PHE A 78 -6.51 -6.21 0.18
CA PHE A 78 -7.34 -6.78 1.24
C PHE A 78 -7.91 -8.16 0.85
N GLU A 79 -8.47 -8.28 -0.35
CA GLU A 79 -8.98 -9.55 -0.87
C GLU A 79 -7.88 -10.63 -0.94
N GLN A 80 -6.68 -10.26 -1.41
CA GLN A 80 -5.54 -11.18 -1.45
C GLN A 80 -5.10 -11.64 -0.06
N HIS A 81 -5.05 -10.74 0.93
CA HIS A 81 -4.72 -11.08 2.32
C HIS A 81 -5.71 -12.08 2.92
N ILE A 82 -7.01 -11.83 2.74
CA ILE A 82 -8.06 -12.72 3.25
C ILE A 82 -7.99 -14.10 2.57
N ALA A 83 -7.75 -14.15 1.26
CA ALA A 83 -7.57 -15.40 0.54
C ALA A 83 -6.37 -16.20 1.07
N ALA A 84 -5.20 -15.57 1.22
CA ALA A 84 -4.00 -16.22 1.75
C ALA A 84 -4.19 -16.75 3.18
N LYS A 85 -4.91 -15.99 4.03
CA LYS A 85 -5.25 -16.41 5.40
C LYS A 85 -6.18 -17.61 5.44
N ALA A 86 -7.09 -17.75 4.47
CA ALA A 86 -8.02 -18.88 4.39
C ALA A 86 -7.36 -20.18 3.91
N GLU A 87 -6.22 -20.08 3.22
CA GLU A 87 -5.44 -21.22 2.71
C GLU A 87 -4.39 -21.72 3.72
N SER A 88 -4.16 -20.99 4.82
CA SER A 88 -3.17 -21.27 5.87
C SER A 88 -3.78 -22.05 7.04
#